data_AF-A0A2J7R4E9-F1
#
_entry.id   AF-A0A2J7R4E9-F1
#
_cell.length_a   1.000
_cell.length_b   1.000
_cell.length_c   1.000
_cell.angle_alpha   90.00
_cell.angle_beta   90.00
_cell.angle_gamma   90.00
#
_symmetry.space_group_name_H-M   'P 1'
#
loop_
_entity.id
_entity.type
_entity.pdbx_description
1 polymer ?
#
loop_
_entity_poly.entity_id
_entity_poly.type
_entity_poly.pdbx_seq_one_letter_code
_entity_poly.pdbx_strand_id
1 'polypeptide(L)'
;DGTDNCGDGSDEDPVVCQQSGHCAVNQFKCANKICISNKYRCDGFNDCGDSSDEDDCVQPPCHFGACSQICVEKKAGNFSCHCAPGFIGEGTSRNRTCLARGKPAHLVVAGEADLRDLNPYKAGEDTLIQALSKSFHDRGHKVESVDILWDLIKPAIFWSDHHSKMIRRSYLYDFSSTLNETQLRRVQRDDSNIVAMNLVDPRGLAVDWVGMRVYWVDAGQDVIMVAELNGEKKCTLIDAELDQPHDIVVDPQSGLMFWSDWGVKGRIESAYMDGTGRRALVDTMVQWPTGLAIDYPARRLYWTDPKAYTIETVDLNGQDRQVVRRFPHRKKPYKVEVFEDNLYVSTYQTNNIIKLNKFGHGNLTYLMRGLNRASDILIIQENKQTKNMTNPCSSSPCHNSTLCLLGGNRSQTVPGYSCVCPDGLVKTVANDNRSNSTQVVCIPIVRPPKICDLDCQKGTCIMINDVPTCKCQSLYEGDRCQHYRCSQYCKNKGLCFVDLLAAHPGDSSPPLKC
;
A
#
# COMPACT_ATOMS: atom_id res chain seq x y z
N ASP A 1 -7.55 -28.23 32.22
CA ASP A 1 -6.46 -28.20 33.22
C ASP A 1 -6.62 -29.29 34.28
N GLY A 2 -7.32 -30.38 33.92
CA GLY A 2 -7.69 -31.45 34.85
C GLY A 2 -8.91 -31.11 35.70
N THR A 3 -9.58 -29.99 35.45
CA THR A 3 -10.74 -29.51 36.19
C THR A 3 -11.87 -29.23 35.22
N ASP A 4 -12.96 -29.97 35.36
CA ASP A 4 -14.19 -29.79 34.58
C ASP A 4 -14.87 -28.47 34.98
N ASN A 5 -14.54 -27.41 34.26
CA ASN A 5 -15.06 -26.07 34.51
C ASN A 5 -16.42 -25.86 33.84
N CYS A 6 -16.78 -26.70 32.87
CA CYS A 6 -18.05 -26.64 32.15
C CYS A 6 -19.15 -27.53 32.77
N GLY A 7 -18.80 -28.45 33.68
CA GLY A 7 -19.71 -29.35 34.39
C GLY A 7 -20.27 -30.50 33.55
N ASP A 8 -19.89 -30.57 32.27
CA ASP A 8 -20.24 -31.62 31.32
C ASP A 8 -18.99 -32.38 30.81
N GLY A 9 -17.80 -32.07 31.34
CA GLY A 9 -16.52 -32.67 30.96
C GLY A 9 -16.06 -32.32 29.54
N SER A 10 -16.73 -31.38 28.86
CA SER A 10 -16.42 -31.02 27.47
C SER A 10 -15.09 -30.28 27.32
N ASP A 11 -14.63 -29.58 28.37
CA ASP A 11 -13.35 -28.90 28.45
C ASP A 11 -12.18 -29.83 28.84
N GLU A 12 -12.48 -31.09 29.19
CA GLU A 12 -11.51 -32.14 29.53
C GLU A 12 -11.63 -33.36 28.58
N ASP A 13 -12.34 -33.23 27.45
CA ASP A 13 -12.51 -34.31 26.48
C ASP A 13 -11.12 -34.75 25.95
N PRO A 14 -10.70 -36.00 26.17
CA PRO A 14 -9.38 -36.48 25.78
C PRO A 14 -9.15 -36.43 24.26
N VAL A 15 -10.20 -36.47 23.44
CA VAL A 15 -10.11 -36.38 21.98
C VAL A 15 -9.84 -34.94 21.55
N VAL A 16 -10.47 -33.96 22.21
CA VAL A 16 -10.25 -32.52 21.98
C VAL A 16 -8.89 -32.08 22.57
N CYS A 17 -8.51 -32.62 23.72
CA CYS A 17 -7.23 -32.36 24.40
C CYS A 17 -6.03 -33.15 23.82
N GLN A 18 -6.21 -34.31 23.18
CA GLN A 18 -5.12 -35.03 22.50
C GLN A 18 -4.84 -34.51 21.09
N GLN A 19 -5.80 -33.83 20.47
CA GLN A 19 -5.57 -33.12 19.20
C GLN A 19 -4.83 -31.79 19.38
N SER A 20 -4.69 -31.28 20.62
CA SER A 20 -4.02 -30.01 20.93
C SER A 20 -2.51 -30.14 21.20
N GLY A 21 -1.91 -31.31 20.95
CA GLY A 21 -0.47 -31.55 21.12
C GLY A 21 0.41 -31.25 19.90
N HIS A 22 -0.19 -31.20 18.71
CA HIS A 22 0.52 -31.11 17.43
C HIS A 22 0.20 -29.78 16.74
N CYS A 23 1.20 -28.92 16.61
CA CYS A 23 1.12 -27.78 15.71
C CYS A 23 0.97 -28.26 14.27
N ALA A 24 0.32 -27.47 13.41
CA ALA A 24 0.22 -27.77 11.99
C ALA A 24 1.62 -27.84 11.33
N VAL A 25 1.74 -28.48 10.16
CA VAL A 25 3.02 -28.68 9.45
C VAL A 25 3.81 -27.37 9.22
N ASN A 26 3.12 -26.23 9.13
CA ASN A 26 3.73 -24.90 8.93
C ASN A 26 3.78 -24.05 10.20
N GLN A 27 3.74 -24.68 11.38
CA GLN A 27 3.77 -24.02 12.68
C GLN A 27 4.93 -24.51 13.55
N PHE A 28 5.51 -23.59 14.31
CA PHE A 28 6.53 -23.82 15.31
C PHE A 28 5.87 -23.93 16.68
N LYS A 29 6.34 -24.88 17.49
CA LYS A 29 5.87 -25.09 18.86
C LYS A 29 6.80 -24.39 19.83
N CYS A 30 6.32 -23.31 20.44
CA CYS A 30 6.99 -22.59 21.52
C CYS A 30 7.22 -23.48 22.76
N ALA A 31 8.13 -23.08 23.63
CA ALA A 31 8.40 -23.79 24.89
C ALA A 31 7.17 -23.81 25.82
N ASN A 32 6.38 -22.74 25.83
CA ASN A 32 5.07 -22.65 26.50
C ASN A 32 3.93 -23.39 25.77
N LYS A 33 4.24 -24.19 24.73
CA LYS A 33 3.32 -25.00 23.92
C LYS A 33 2.36 -24.22 23.02
N ILE A 34 2.52 -22.90 22.90
CA ILE A 34 1.82 -22.11 21.90
C ILE A 34 2.35 -22.47 20.51
N CYS A 35 1.46 -22.53 19.51
CA CYS A 35 1.84 -22.76 18.12
C CYS A 35 1.81 -21.43 17.36
N ILE A 36 2.97 -20.99 16.89
CA ILE A 36 3.10 -19.82 16.01
C ILE A 36 3.39 -20.29 14.58
N SER A 37 3.18 -19.45 13.56
CA SER A 37 3.59 -19.82 12.20
C SER A 37 5.11 -19.89 12.09
N ASN A 38 5.65 -20.81 11.28
CA ASN A 38 7.10 -20.90 11.03
C ASN A 38 7.71 -19.59 10.49
N LYS A 39 6.91 -18.70 9.88
CA LYS A 39 7.37 -17.38 9.40
C LYS A 39 7.73 -16.40 10.51
N TYR A 40 7.33 -16.69 11.76
CA TYR A 40 7.56 -15.89 12.96
C TYR A 40 8.69 -16.44 13.84
N ARG A 41 9.42 -17.46 13.37
CA ARG A 41 10.58 -17.98 14.10
C ARG A 41 11.82 -17.21 13.65
N CYS A 42 12.65 -16.76 14.60
CA CYS A 42 13.90 -16.03 14.33
C CYS A 42 13.69 -14.72 13.58
N ASP A 43 12.61 -13.99 13.89
CA ASP A 43 12.25 -12.73 13.26
C ASP A 43 12.64 -11.48 14.09
N GLY A 44 13.23 -11.71 15.27
CA GLY A 44 13.69 -10.69 16.19
C GLY A 44 12.62 -10.15 17.13
N PHE A 45 11.45 -10.78 17.17
CA PHE A 45 10.38 -10.52 18.11
C PHE A 45 10.08 -11.73 19.01
N ASN A 46 9.23 -11.52 20.01
CA ASN A 46 8.80 -12.57 20.92
C ASN A 46 7.32 -12.87 20.63
N ASP A 47 7.06 -13.60 19.54
CA ASP A 47 5.74 -14.08 19.15
C ASP A 47 5.22 -15.15 20.12
N CYS A 48 6.13 -15.95 20.69
CA CYS A 48 5.75 -16.97 21.65
C CYS A 48 5.31 -16.40 23.01
N GLY A 49 5.73 -15.19 23.36
CA GLY A 49 5.60 -14.60 24.70
C GLY A 49 6.70 -15.03 25.68
N ASP A 50 7.40 -16.14 25.42
CA ASP A 50 8.50 -16.70 26.23
C ASP A 50 9.88 -16.66 25.55
N SER A 51 9.99 -16.01 24.39
CA SER A 51 11.18 -15.85 23.53
C SER A 51 11.78 -17.13 22.94
N SER A 52 11.07 -18.26 23.06
CA SER A 52 11.56 -19.55 22.54
C SER A 52 11.58 -19.64 21.01
N ASP A 53 10.90 -18.74 20.33
CA ASP A 53 10.92 -18.54 18.88
C ASP A 53 12.24 -17.94 18.36
N GLU A 54 13.00 -17.29 19.23
CA GLU A 54 14.29 -16.66 18.91
C GLU A 54 15.50 -17.49 19.36
N ASP A 55 15.24 -18.66 19.95
CA ASP A 55 16.28 -19.59 20.40
C ASP A 55 16.73 -20.54 19.26
N ASP A 56 18.03 -20.86 19.25
CA ASP A 56 18.65 -21.81 18.32
C ASP A 56 18.39 -21.51 16.82
N CYS A 57 18.53 -20.24 16.44
CA CYS A 57 18.42 -19.79 15.07
C CYS A 57 19.64 -20.20 14.23
N VAL A 58 19.57 -21.36 13.58
CA VAL A 58 20.58 -21.78 12.60
C VAL A 58 20.45 -20.92 11.35
N GLN A 59 21.42 -20.03 11.14
CA GLN A 59 21.45 -19.15 9.97
C GLN A 59 21.86 -19.94 8.71
N PRO A 60 21.01 -20.03 7.67
CA PRO A 60 21.40 -20.67 6.41
C PRO A 60 22.56 -19.91 5.75
N PRO A 61 23.32 -20.53 4.83
CA PRO A 61 24.42 -19.85 4.14
C PRO A 61 23.97 -18.55 3.45
N CYS A 62 22.79 -18.56 2.83
CA CYS A 62 22.12 -17.37 2.32
C CYS A 62 21.08 -16.87 3.32
N HIS A 63 21.53 -16.06 4.29
CA HIS A 63 20.67 -15.34 5.24
C HIS A 63 20.74 -13.83 5.01
N PHE A 64 19.85 -13.09 5.68
CA PHE A 64 19.88 -11.63 5.68
C PHE A 64 21.25 -11.09 6.10
N GLY A 65 21.87 -10.28 5.24
CA GLY A 65 23.22 -9.74 5.48
C GLY A 65 24.37 -10.59 4.94
N ALA A 66 24.13 -11.80 4.44
CA ALA A 66 25.18 -12.65 3.86
C ALA A 66 25.78 -12.06 2.56
N CYS A 67 24.94 -11.44 1.73
CA CYS A 67 25.33 -10.76 0.50
C CYS A 67 24.63 -9.41 0.36
N SER A 68 25.28 -8.45 -0.31
CA SER A 68 24.69 -7.15 -0.63
C SER A 68 23.42 -7.26 -1.50
N GLN A 69 23.40 -8.15 -2.50
CA GLN A 69 22.28 -8.29 -3.45
C GLN A 69 21.86 -9.74 -3.65
N ILE A 70 22.58 -10.48 -4.51
CA ILE A 70 22.18 -11.84 -4.91
C ILE A 70 23.07 -12.85 -4.19
N CYS A 71 22.46 -13.73 -3.39
CA CYS A 71 23.13 -14.86 -2.75
C CYS A 71 22.79 -16.16 -3.47
N VAL A 72 23.81 -16.96 -3.79
CA VAL A 72 23.65 -18.29 -4.42
C VAL A 72 24.31 -19.33 -3.53
N GLU A 73 23.54 -20.28 -3.03
CA GLU A 73 24.06 -21.40 -2.24
C GLU A 73 24.88 -22.37 -3.09
N LYS A 74 25.97 -22.88 -2.51
CA LYS A 74 26.86 -23.88 -3.08
C LYS A 74 26.84 -25.16 -2.23
N LYS A 75 27.27 -26.26 -2.83
CA LYS A 75 27.45 -27.54 -2.13
C LYS A 75 28.36 -27.36 -0.90
N ALA A 76 28.13 -28.17 0.13
CA ALA A 76 28.85 -28.17 1.42
C ALA A 76 28.64 -26.92 2.31
N GLY A 77 27.47 -26.29 2.24
CA GLY A 77 27.11 -25.18 3.15
C GLY A 77 27.87 -23.87 2.87
N ASN A 78 28.37 -23.69 1.65
CA ASN A 78 29.04 -22.47 1.21
C ASN A 78 28.09 -21.63 0.34
N PHE A 79 28.41 -20.37 0.07
CA PHE A 79 27.61 -19.48 -0.79
C PHE A 79 28.50 -18.57 -1.65
N SER A 80 27.91 -17.92 -2.66
CA SER A 80 28.57 -16.85 -3.42
C SER A 80 27.68 -15.64 -3.64
N CYS A 81 28.29 -14.45 -3.53
CA CYS A 81 27.63 -13.18 -3.75
C CYS A 81 27.82 -12.65 -5.17
N HIS A 82 26.71 -12.23 -5.76
CA HIS A 82 26.64 -11.63 -7.09
C HIS A 82 25.89 -10.30 -7.03
N CYS A 83 26.21 -9.41 -7.97
CA CYS A 83 25.49 -8.15 -8.15
C CYS A 83 24.48 -8.28 -9.28
N ALA A 84 23.33 -7.62 -9.14
CA ALA A 84 22.30 -7.55 -10.16
C ALA A 84 22.79 -6.80 -11.41
N PRO A 85 22.13 -6.98 -12.57
CA PRO A 85 22.42 -6.20 -13.76
C PRO A 85 22.38 -4.70 -13.48
N GLY A 86 23.38 -3.96 -13.99
CA GLY A 86 23.54 -2.53 -13.69
C GLY A 86 24.38 -2.23 -12.45
N PHE A 87 24.77 -3.23 -11.66
CA PHE A 87 25.61 -3.06 -10.47
C PHE A 87 26.99 -3.73 -10.64
N ILE A 88 28.01 -3.14 -10.03
CA ILE A 88 29.38 -3.67 -9.97
C ILE A 88 29.76 -3.95 -8.52
N GLY A 89 30.40 -5.09 -8.31
CA GLY A 89 30.85 -5.46 -6.98
C GLY A 89 32.22 -4.88 -6.69
N GLU A 90 32.33 -4.18 -5.56
CA GLU A 90 33.56 -3.70 -4.96
C GLU A 90 33.84 -4.50 -3.68
N GLY A 91 35.12 -4.75 -3.37
CA GLY A 91 35.53 -5.55 -2.20
C GLY A 91 35.84 -7.03 -2.48
N THR A 92 36.04 -7.81 -1.41
CA THR A 92 36.40 -9.23 -1.48
C THR A 92 35.17 -10.13 -1.66
N SER A 93 35.36 -11.41 -2.00
CA SER A 93 34.27 -12.35 -2.31
C SER A 93 33.23 -12.56 -1.19
N ARG A 94 33.58 -12.28 0.08
CA ARG A 94 32.68 -12.40 1.25
C ARG A 94 32.09 -11.08 1.74
N ASN A 95 32.75 -9.93 1.48
CA ASN A 95 32.27 -8.59 1.83
C ASN A 95 32.09 -7.76 0.54
N ARG A 96 31.35 -8.32 -0.42
CA ARG A 96 31.15 -7.70 -1.73
C ARG A 96 29.98 -6.74 -1.66
N THR A 97 30.26 -5.45 -1.73
CA THR A 97 29.25 -4.39 -1.83
C THR A 97 28.93 -4.14 -3.29
N CYS A 98 27.65 -4.03 -3.64
CA CYS A 98 27.23 -3.82 -5.03
C CYS A 98 26.85 -2.34 -5.25
N LEU A 99 27.66 -1.64 -6.05
CA LEU A 99 27.48 -0.24 -6.39
C LEU A 99 26.85 -0.09 -7.77
N ALA A 100 25.96 0.90 -7.93
CA ALA A 100 25.30 1.12 -9.20
C ALA A 100 26.27 1.68 -10.25
N ARG A 101 26.19 1.18 -11.49
CA ARG A 101 26.89 1.76 -12.64
C ARG A 101 26.13 2.96 -13.18
N GLY A 102 26.88 3.85 -13.82
CA GLY A 102 26.32 4.94 -14.61
C GLY A 102 26.22 6.23 -13.81
N LYS A 103 25.11 6.97 -13.94
CA LYS A 103 24.96 8.27 -13.26
C LYS A 103 24.84 8.10 -11.74
N PRO A 104 25.41 9.04 -10.94
CA PRO A 104 25.27 9.01 -9.49
C PRO A 104 23.79 9.12 -9.09
N ALA A 105 23.43 8.47 -7.99
CA ALA A 105 22.08 8.55 -7.45
C ALA A 105 21.79 9.93 -6.86
N HIS A 106 20.53 10.36 -6.98
CA HIS A 106 19.98 11.57 -6.37
C HIS A 106 18.91 11.19 -5.36
N LEU A 107 18.99 11.72 -4.13
CA LEU A 107 17.96 11.54 -3.11
C LEU A 107 17.02 12.74 -3.13
N VAL A 108 15.82 12.56 -3.66
CA VAL A 108 14.78 13.58 -3.67
C VAL A 108 13.96 13.51 -2.40
N VAL A 109 13.74 14.66 -1.78
CA VAL A 109 12.89 14.81 -0.59
C VAL A 109 11.70 15.69 -0.95
N ALA A 110 10.49 15.16 -0.76
CA ALA A 110 9.25 15.93 -0.83
C ALA A 110 9.06 16.73 0.46
N GLY A 111 9.18 18.04 0.32
CA GLY A 111 8.84 19.00 1.37
C GLY A 111 7.40 19.46 1.27
N GLU A 112 6.99 20.32 2.21
CA GLU A 112 5.66 20.93 2.20
C GLU A 112 5.44 21.76 0.94
N ALA A 113 6.43 22.56 0.55
CA ALA A 113 6.33 23.47 -0.58
C ALA A 113 7.46 23.33 -1.60
N ASP A 114 8.30 22.30 -1.53
CA ASP A 114 9.40 22.14 -2.47
C ASP A 114 9.79 20.67 -2.65
N LEU A 115 10.53 20.42 -3.72
CA LEU A 115 11.27 19.17 -3.91
C LEU A 115 12.74 19.51 -3.77
N ARG A 116 13.47 18.79 -2.92
CA ARG A 116 14.90 19.02 -2.67
C ARG A 116 15.71 17.86 -3.21
N ASP A 117 16.82 18.16 -3.86
CA ASP A 117 17.79 17.20 -4.37
C ASP A 117 18.98 17.13 -3.41
N LEU A 118 19.20 15.96 -2.82
CA LEU A 118 20.28 15.68 -1.90
C LEU A 118 21.26 14.69 -2.53
N ASN A 119 22.55 14.91 -2.28
CA ASN A 119 23.60 13.97 -2.61
C ASN A 119 23.64 12.85 -1.55
N PRO A 120 23.30 11.59 -1.88
CA PRO A 120 23.25 10.49 -0.92
C PRO A 120 24.64 10.04 -0.43
N TYR A 121 25.71 10.51 -1.06
CA TYR A 121 27.10 10.15 -0.75
C TYR A 121 27.82 11.18 0.14
N LYS A 122 27.24 12.36 0.35
CA LYS A 122 27.77 13.41 1.23
C LYS A 122 26.91 13.56 2.47
N ALA A 123 27.45 14.14 3.55
CA ALA A 123 26.73 14.35 4.81
C ALA A 123 26.91 15.79 5.30
N GLY A 124 25.93 16.30 6.06
CA GLY A 124 25.96 17.67 6.59
C GLY A 124 25.63 18.73 5.54
N GLU A 125 26.33 19.87 5.59
CA GLU A 125 26.03 21.05 4.76
C GLU A 125 26.24 20.78 3.26
N ASP A 126 27.17 19.89 2.90
CA ASP A 126 27.46 19.53 1.50
C ASP A 126 26.44 18.55 0.88
N THR A 127 25.40 18.17 1.63
CA THR A 127 24.39 17.20 1.17
C THR A 127 23.38 17.86 0.23
N LEU A 128 23.01 19.11 0.47
CA LEU A 128 22.02 19.80 -0.37
C LEU A 128 22.67 20.18 -1.70
N ILE A 129 22.18 19.58 -2.79
CA ILE A 129 22.57 19.99 -4.14
C ILE A 129 21.79 21.25 -4.51
N GLN A 130 20.45 21.18 -4.50
CA GLN A 130 19.57 22.31 -4.81
C GLN A 130 18.08 22.02 -4.52
N ALA A 131 17.24 23.04 -4.61
CA ALA A 131 15.79 22.87 -4.78
C ALA A 131 15.46 22.57 -6.26
N LEU A 132 14.64 21.55 -6.52
CA LEU A 132 14.20 21.11 -7.86
C LEU A 132 12.97 21.88 -8.36
N SER A 133 12.15 22.40 -7.45
CA SER A 133 11.00 23.25 -7.74
C SER A 133 11.14 24.58 -7.00
N LYS A 134 10.80 25.71 -7.64
CA LYS A 134 10.58 26.95 -6.88
C LYS A 134 9.38 26.72 -5.97
N SER A 135 9.53 27.15 -4.72
CA SER A 135 8.54 27.08 -3.66
C SER A 135 7.10 27.10 -4.19
N PHE A 136 6.34 26.03 -3.94
CA PHE A 136 4.90 25.92 -4.15
C PHE A 136 4.07 26.92 -3.30
N HIS A 137 4.75 27.84 -2.59
CA HIS A 137 4.18 28.84 -1.69
C HIS A 137 3.11 29.71 -2.33
N ASP A 138 3.20 30.04 -3.63
CA ASP A 138 2.26 30.98 -4.25
C ASP A 138 0.79 30.51 -4.23
N ARG A 139 0.51 29.23 -3.94
CA ARG A 139 -0.87 28.72 -3.89
C ARG A 139 -1.17 27.74 -2.75
N GLY A 140 -0.28 27.62 -1.75
CA GLY A 140 -0.49 26.73 -0.61
C GLY A 140 -0.62 25.25 -0.98
N HIS A 141 0.09 24.79 -2.02
CA HIS A 141 0.12 23.35 -2.34
C HIS A 141 0.93 22.59 -1.29
N LYS A 142 0.53 21.34 -1.01
CA LYS A 142 1.26 20.47 -0.09
C LYS A 142 1.48 19.10 -0.72
N VAL A 143 2.73 18.82 -1.05
CA VAL A 143 3.12 17.53 -1.65
C VAL A 143 3.07 16.45 -0.57
N GLU A 144 2.29 15.40 -0.79
CA GLU A 144 2.20 14.27 0.16
C GLU A 144 3.01 13.06 -0.27
N SER A 145 2.98 12.71 -1.56
CA SER A 145 3.75 11.60 -2.11
C SER A 145 4.32 11.94 -3.48
N VAL A 146 5.43 11.28 -3.83
CA VAL A 146 6.11 11.44 -5.11
C VAL A 146 6.64 10.11 -5.60
N ASP A 147 6.59 9.90 -6.92
CA ASP A 147 7.32 8.82 -7.56
C ASP A 147 7.72 9.22 -8.98
N ILE A 148 8.63 8.47 -9.60
CA ILE A 148 9.24 8.80 -10.88
C ILE A 148 8.99 7.70 -11.92
N LEU A 149 8.87 8.12 -13.17
CA LEU A 149 9.11 7.30 -14.34
C LEU A 149 10.47 7.68 -14.94
N TRP A 150 11.45 6.80 -14.81
CA TRP A 150 12.77 7.02 -15.37
C TRP A 150 12.77 6.78 -16.88
N ASP A 151 13.02 7.84 -17.63
CA ASP A 151 13.26 7.79 -19.07
C ASP A 151 14.60 8.45 -19.42
N LEU A 152 15.28 7.94 -20.45
CA LEU A 152 16.55 8.46 -20.93
C LEU A 152 16.39 9.84 -21.60
N ILE A 153 15.21 10.11 -22.15
CA ILE A 153 14.91 11.35 -22.86
C ILE A 153 14.26 12.37 -21.91
N LYS A 154 13.17 11.96 -21.25
CA LYS A 154 12.35 12.88 -20.46
C LYS A 154 11.77 12.21 -19.22
N PRO A 155 12.55 12.10 -18.12
CA PRO A 155 12.03 11.53 -16.88
C PRO A 155 10.82 12.32 -16.39
N ALA A 156 9.79 11.61 -15.92
CA ALA A 156 8.56 12.22 -15.45
C ALA A 156 8.42 11.98 -13.94
N ILE A 157 8.12 13.03 -13.19
CA ILE A 157 7.79 12.95 -11.77
C ILE A 157 6.29 13.08 -11.58
N PHE A 158 5.73 12.17 -10.81
CA PHE A 158 4.34 12.15 -10.38
C PHE A 158 4.30 12.58 -8.92
N TRP A 159 3.32 13.41 -8.57
CA TRP A 159 3.19 13.90 -7.21
C TRP A 159 1.73 14.16 -6.87
N SER A 160 1.39 13.87 -5.62
CA SER A 160 0.07 14.12 -5.07
C SER A 160 0.04 15.45 -4.32
N ASP A 161 -1.09 16.15 -4.40
CA ASP A 161 -1.32 17.42 -3.73
C ASP A 161 -2.49 17.33 -2.78
N HIS A 162 -2.22 17.47 -1.48
CA HIS A 162 -3.25 17.41 -0.46
C HIS A 162 -4.24 18.56 -0.54
N HIS A 163 -3.83 19.77 -0.93
CA HIS A 163 -4.72 20.93 -0.96
C HIS A 163 -5.55 20.95 -2.23
N SER A 164 -4.93 20.67 -3.38
CA SER A 164 -5.64 20.67 -4.66
C SER A 164 -6.35 19.36 -5.00
N LYS A 165 -6.19 18.32 -4.16
CA LYS A 165 -6.91 17.04 -4.26
C LYS A 165 -6.72 16.35 -5.62
N MET A 166 -5.48 16.41 -6.11
CA MET A 166 -5.09 15.95 -7.44
C MET A 166 -3.77 15.19 -7.41
N ILE A 167 -3.59 14.29 -8.38
CA ILE A 167 -2.30 13.73 -8.77
C ILE A 167 -1.88 14.39 -10.08
N ARG A 168 -0.64 14.87 -10.12
CA ARG A 168 -0.08 15.63 -11.23
C ARG A 168 1.18 14.99 -11.74
N ARG A 169 1.48 15.24 -13.01
CA ARG A 169 2.72 14.84 -13.67
C ARG A 169 3.52 16.08 -14.07
N SER A 170 4.81 16.02 -13.91
CA SER A 170 5.74 17.04 -14.39
C SER A 170 6.98 16.37 -14.97
N TYR A 171 7.75 17.10 -15.78
CA TYR A 171 8.94 16.54 -16.40
C TYR A 171 10.20 17.11 -15.77
N LEU A 172 11.18 16.23 -15.59
CA LEU A 172 12.52 16.54 -15.10
C LEU A 172 13.45 16.78 -16.30
N TYR A 173 14.20 17.87 -16.25
CA TYR A 173 15.17 18.28 -17.25
C TYR A 173 16.56 18.37 -16.61
N ASP A 174 17.53 17.74 -17.27
CA ASP A 174 18.98 17.84 -17.06
C ASP A 174 19.49 17.65 -15.60
N PHE A 175 19.93 16.42 -15.27
CA PHE A 175 20.74 16.11 -14.09
C PHE A 175 22.27 16.24 -14.35
N SER A 176 22.67 16.62 -15.57
CA SER A 176 24.04 16.40 -16.07
C SER A 176 24.98 17.60 -15.97
N SER A 177 24.49 18.82 -15.72
CA SER A 177 25.32 20.00 -15.98
C SER A 177 25.89 20.67 -14.73
N THR A 178 27.21 20.57 -14.63
CA THR A 178 28.14 21.55 -14.04
C THR A 178 28.18 22.84 -14.88
N LEU A 179 27.03 23.37 -15.30
CA LEU A 179 26.97 24.62 -16.06
C LEU A 179 26.30 25.70 -15.21
N ASN A 180 27.06 26.78 -15.05
CA ASN A 180 26.75 28.07 -14.46
C ASN A 180 25.35 28.22 -13.85
N GLU A 181 25.36 28.33 -12.53
CA GLU A 181 24.31 28.91 -11.70
C GLU A 181 23.74 30.16 -12.37
N THR A 182 22.57 30.03 -12.99
CA THR A 182 21.48 31.01 -12.99
C THR A 182 20.40 30.56 -14.00
N GLN A 183 19.22 30.19 -13.49
CA GLN A 183 17.92 30.15 -14.22
C GLN A 183 17.45 28.88 -14.97
N LEU A 184 17.89 27.66 -14.68
CA LEU A 184 17.23 26.46 -15.23
C LEU A 184 16.34 25.75 -14.19
N ARG A 185 15.02 25.91 -14.35
CA ARG A 185 14.01 25.11 -13.65
C ARG A 185 14.15 23.67 -14.10
N ARG A 186 14.65 22.76 -13.24
CA ARG A 186 14.77 21.33 -13.56
C ARG A 186 13.42 20.63 -13.63
N VAL A 187 12.42 21.12 -12.89
CA VAL A 187 11.02 20.68 -13.05
C VAL A 187 10.26 21.76 -13.81
N GLN A 188 9.90 21.50 -15.07
CA GLN A 188 8.95 22.35 -15.79
C GLN A 188 7.54 21.94 -15.36
N ARG A 189 6.94 22.74 -14.48
CA ARG A 189 5.56 22.53 -14.04
C ARG A 189 4.62 22.82 -15.20
N ASP A 190 3.83 21.82 -15.56
CA ASP A 190 2.76 21.95 -16.54
C ASP A 190 1.44 21.68 -15.82
N ASP A 191 0.73 22.76 -15.48
CA ASP A 191 -0.53 22.72 -14.72
C ASP A 191 -1.64 21.96 -15.48
N SER A 192 -1.45 21.62 -16.77
CA SER A 192 -2.39 20.83 -17.58
C SER A 192 -2.25 19.31 -17.42
N ASN A 193 -1.13 18.81 -16.89
CA ASN A 193 -0.85 17.37 -16.78
C ASN A 193 -1.46 16.78 -15.49
N ILE A 194 -2.79 16.70 -15.44
CA ILE A 194 -3.55 16.09 -14.36
C ILE A 194 -3.75 14.60 -14.66
N VAL A 195 -3.40 13.74 -13.71
CA VAL A 195 -3.59 12.28 -13.81
C VAL A 195 -4.86 11.84 -13.10
N ALA A 196 -5.14 12.42 -11.94
CA ALA A 196 -6.35 12.14 -11.16
C ALA A 196 -6.84 13.39 -10.44
N MET A 197 -8.15 13.47 -10.21
CA MET A 197 -8.86 14.57 -9.54
C MET A 197 -9.94 14.03 -8.60
N ASN A 198 -10.50 14.90 -7.76
CA ASN A 198 -11.52 14.57 -6.75
C ASN A 198 -11.02 13.55 -5.71
N LEU A 199 -9.75 13.68 -5.32
CA LEU A 199 -9.15 12.86 -4.27
C LEU A 199 -9.50 13.43 -2.89
N VAL A 200 -9.36 12.65 -1.83
CA VAL A 200 -9.59 13.11 -0.45
C VAL A 200 -8.28 13.22 0.29
N ASP A 201 -7.49 12.14 0.37
CA ASP A 201 -6.18 12.12 1.02
C ASP A 201 -5.20 11.14 0.32
N PRO A 202 -4.61 11.54 -0.83
CA PRO A 202 -3.71 10.69 -1.60
C PRO A 202 -2.31 10.58 -0.97
N ARG A 203 -2.10 9.62 -0.08
CA ARG A 203 -0.89 9.53 0.78
C ARG A 203 0.31 8.81 0.18
N GLY A 204 0.10 7.93 -0.79
CA GLY A 204 1.15 7.09 -1.38
C GLY A 204 0.94 6.93 -2.89
N LEU A 205 2.04 6.89 -3.62
CA LEU A 205 2.08 6.81 -5.08
C LEU A 205 3.13 5.79 -5.51
N ALA A 206 2.80 5.00 -6.53
CA ALA A 206 3.73 4.06 -7.14
C ALA A 206 3.55 4.02 -8.66
N VAL A 207 4.65 4.09 -9.40
CA VAL A 207 4.68 4.11 -10.86
C VAL A 207 5.17 2.76 -11.36
N ASP A 208 4.35 2.13 -12.19
CA ASP A 208 4.74 0.96 -12.97
C ASP A 208 5.41 1.42 -14.27
N TRP A 209 6.74 1.33 -14.31
CA TRP A 209 7.55 1.70 -15.46
C TRP A 209 7.52 0.66 -16.59
N VAL A 210 6.91 -0.51 -16.38
CA VAL A 210 6.79 -1.57 -17.38
C VAL A 210 5.42 -1.49 -18.05
N GLY A 211 4.35 -1.54 -17.26
CA GLY A 211 2.96 -1.42 -17.73
C GLY A 211 2.52 0.02 -18.00
N MET A 212 3.34 1.02 -17.65
CA MET A 212 3.07 2.45 -17.82
C MET A 212 1.76 2.85 -17.13
N ARG A 213 1.71 2.64 -15.80
CA ARG A 213 0.55 2.92 -14.94
C ARG A 213 0.98 3.67 -13.69
N VAL A 214 0.05 4.42 -13.10
CA VAL A 214 0.21 5.02 -11.77
C VAL A 214 -0.79 4.39 -10.82
N TYR A 215 -0.31 3.91 -9.68
CA TYR A 215 -1.09 3.38 -8.58
C TYR A 215 -1.02 4.36 -7.42
N TRP A 216 -2.11 4.49 -6.67
CA TRP A 216 -2.12 5.31 -5.47
C TRP A 216 -3.08 4.77 -4.42
N VAL A 217 -2.81 5.16 -3.18
CA VAL A 217 -3.72 4.99 -2.05
C VAL A 217 -4.40 6.32 -1.78
N ASP A 218 -5.72 6.30 -1.61
CA ASP A 218 -6.47 7.44 -1.06
C ASP A 218 -7.02 7.06 0.31
N ALA A 219 -6.36 7.56 1.35
CA ALA A 219 -6.66 7.23 2.74
C ALA A 219 -7.94 7.90 3.26
N GLY A 220 -8.47 8.88 2.53
CA GLY A 220 -9.72 9.53 2.88
C GLY A 220 -10.94 8.83 2.27
N GLN A 221 -10.72 7.99 1.26
CA GLN A 221 -11.74 7.16 0.62
C GLN A 221 -11.59 5.66 0.94
N ASP A 222 -10.49 5.28 1.61
CA ASP A 222 -10.10 3.90 1.89
C ASP A 222 -10.06 3.03 0.62
N VAL A 223 -9.40 3.54 -0.43
CA VAL A 223 -9.27 2.86 -1.73
C VAL A 223 -7.84 2.80 -2.25
N ILE A 224 -7.55 1.77 -3.04
CA ILE A 224 -6.39 1.66 -3.92
C ILE A 224 -6.87 1.75 -5.36
N MET A 225 -6.29 2.66 -6.12
CA MET A 225 -6.69 2.94 -7.49
C MET A 225 -5.50 2.85 -8.45
N VAL A 226 -5.80 2.64 -9.72
CA VAL A 226 -4.85 2.66 -10.82
C VAL A 226 -5.35 3.52 -11.97
N ALA A 227 -4.43 4.18 -12.67
CA ALA A 227 -4.74 4.90 -13.91
C ALA A 227 -3.62 4.77 -14.96
N GLU A 228 -3.99 5.04 -16.21
CA GLU A 228 -3.01 5.35 -17.26
C GLU A 228 -2.23 6.62 -16.92
N LEU A 229 -0.98 6.74 -17.41
CA LEU A 229 -0.11 7.89 -17.10
C LEU A 229 -0.68 9.25 -17.56
N ASN A 230 -1.66 9.25 -18.47
CA ASN A 230 -2.38 10.43 -18.96
C ASN A 230 -3.71 10.67 -18.21
N GLY A 231 -4.14 9.76 -17.32
CA GLY A 231 -5.37 9.88 -16.55
C GLY A 231 -6.67 9.54 -17.30
N GLU A 232 -6.62 9.07 -18.56
CA GLU A 232 -7.82 8.82 -19.37
C GLU A 232 -8.69 7.67 -18.84
N LYS A 233 -8.04 6.58 -18.44
CA LYS A 233 -8.70 5.41 -17.84
C LYS A 233 -8.21 5.22 -16.42
N LYS A 234 -9.15 5.10 -15.49
CA LYS A 234 -8.91 4.81 -14.07
C LYS A 234 -9.81 3.69 -13.58
N CYS A 235 -9.33 2.94 -12.60
CA CYS A 235 -10.04 1.83 -11.99
C CYS A 235 -9.73 1.77 -10.49
N THR A 236 -10.77 1.54 -9.69
CA THR A 236 -10.66 1.18 -8.28
C THR A 236 -10.36 -0.31 -8.17
N LEU A 237 -9.21 -0.66 -7.59
CA LEU A 237 -8.76 -2.06 -7.47
C LEU A 237 -9.19 -2.70 -6.15
N ILE A 238 -9.01 -1.97 -5.05
CA ILE A 238 -9.34 -2.43 -3.70
C ILE A 238 -10.12 -1.32 -3.02
N ASP A 239 -11.31 -1.63 -2.53
CA ASP A 239 -12.24 -0.70 -1.86
C ASP A 239 -12.88 -1.29 -0.60
N ALA A 240 -12.45 -2.49 -0.21
CA ALA A 240 -12.97 -3.21 0.94
C ALA A 240 -11.87 -3.46 1.96
N GLU A 241 -12.23 -3.47 3.25
CA GLU A 241 -11.32 -3.82 4.34
C GLU A 241 -10.01 -3.02 4.30
N LEU A 242 -10.06 -1.72 4.00
CA LEU A 242 -8.95 -0.79 4.16
C LEU A 242 -9.33 0.18 5.29
N ASP A 243 -8.37 0.53 6.13
CA ASP A 243 -8.59 1.45 7.25
C ASP A 243 -7.33 2.30 7.44
N GLN A 244 -7.28 3.51 6.87
CA GLN A 244 -6.06 4.32 6.82
C GLN A 244 -4.90 3.68 6.03
N PRO A 245 -5.07 3.33 4.75
CA PRO A 245 -3.91 3.01 3.90
C PRO A 245 -2.93 4.21 3.85
N HIS A 246 -1.62 3.95 3.85
CA HIS A 246 -0.62 5.01 3.94
C HIS A 246 0.30 5.08 2.73
N ASP A 247 0.98 3.99 2.40
CA ASP A 247 1.95 3.94 1.32
C ASP A 247 1.71 2.74 0.39
N ILE A 248 2.23 2.84 -0.83
CA ILE A 248 2.13 1.78 -1.83
C ILE A 248 3.42 1.71 -2.65
N VAL A 249 3.87 0.49 -2.96
CA VAL A 249 5.01 0.21 -3.83
C VAL A 249 4.65 -0.93 -4.78
N VAL A 250 5.20 -0.92 -5.99
CA VAL A 250 4.94 -1.94 -7.01
C VAL A 250 6.22 -2.67 -7.41
N ASP A 251 6.09 -3.97 -7.68
CA ASP A 251 7.12 -4.79 -8.30
C ASP A 251 6.59 -5.33 -9.64
N PRO A 252 6.82 -4.60 -10.75
CA PRO A 252 6.44 -5.03 -12.09
C PRO A 252 7.08 -6.36 -12.50
N GLN A 253 8.20 -6.77 -11.88
CA GLN A 253 8.88 -8.03 -12.23
C GLN A 253 8.08 -9.24 -11.76
N SER A 254 7.46 -9.12 -10.59
CA SER A 254 6.61 -10.18 -10.04
C SER A 254 5.12 -9.94 -10.31
N GLY A 255 4.76 -8.78 -10.87
CA GLY A 255 3.36 -8.37 -11.06
C GLY A 255 2.63 -8.15 -9.73
N LEU A 256 3.35 -7.73 -8.69
CA LEU A 256 2.84 -7.55 -7.33
C LEU A 256 2.80 -6.08 -6.94
N MET A 257 1.85 -5.72 -6.08
CA MET A 257 1.82 -4.47 -5.36
C MET A 257 1.75 -4.74 -3.86
N PHE A 258 2.33 -3.83 -3.08
CA PHE A 258 2.38 -3.90 -1.63
C PHE A 258 1.94 -2.56 -1.06
N TRP A 259 1.12 -2.58 0.00
CA TRP A 259 0.70 -1.36 0.67
C TRP A 259 0.71 -1.54 2.19
N SER A 260 0.82 -0.41 2.87
CA SER A 260 0.77 -0.32 4.32
C SER A 260 -0.58 0.23 4.75
N ASP A 261 -1.14 -0.37 5.79
CA ASP A 261 -2.41 0.01 6.40
C ASP A 261 -2.17 0.07 7.92
N TRP A 262 -2.38 1.24 8.53
CA TRP A 262 -2.12 1.49 9.95
C TRP A 262 -3.39 1.74 10.74
N GLY A 263 -4.52 1.25 10.24
CA GLY A 263 -5.81 1.31 10.91
C GLY A 263 -5.84 0.56 12.24
N VAL A 264 -7.04 0.17 12.66
CA VAL A 264 -7.22 -0.56 13.94
C VAL A 264 -6.34 -1.82 14.02
N LYS A 265 -6.11 -2.48 12.87
CA LYS A 265 -5.22 -3.63 12.75
C LYS A 265 -4.11 -3.33 11.75
N GLY A 266 -3.02 -2.75 12.23
CA GLY A 266 -1.83 -2.45 11.43
C GLY A 266 -1.33 -3.68 10.68
N ARG A 267 -1.19 -3.55 9.37
CA ARG A 267 -0.78 -4.64 8.48
C ARG A 267 -0.09 -4.13 7.22
N ILE A 268 0.70 -5.00 6.62
CA ILE A 268 1.25 -4.82 5.28
C ILE A 268 0.65 -5.92 4.42
N GLU A 269 0.05 -5.54 3.31
CA GLU A 269 -0.65 -6.45 2.42
C GLU A 269 0.02 -6.50 1.06
N SER A 270 -0.27 -7.57 0.33
CA SER A 270 0.19 -7.78 -1.04
C SER A 270 -0.95 -8.27 -1.90
N ALA A 271 -0.97 -7.86 -3.16
CA ALA A 271 -1.86 -8.37 -4.18
C ALA A 271 -1.13 -8.35 -5.53
N TYR A 272 -1.71 -8.98 -6.54
CA TYR A 272 -1.31 -8.72 -7.91
C TYR A 272 -1.67 -7.28 -8.30
N MET A 273 -0.97 -6.71 -9.29
CA MET A 273 -1.22 -5.33 -9.72
C MET A 273 -2.56 -5.13 -10.43
N ASP A 274 -3.32 -6.20 -10.66
CA ASP A 274 -4.73 -6.15 -11.09
C ASP A 274 -5.74 -6.18 -9.92
N GLY A 275 -5.26 -6.17 -8.68
CA GLY A 275 -6.08 -6.23 -7.46
C GLY A 275 -6.45 -7.65 -7.00
N THR A 276 -6.15 -8.67 -7.80
CA THR A 276 -6.46 -10.07 -7.43
C THR A 276 -5.39 -10.67 -6.51
N GLY A 277 -5.68 -11.82 -5.88
CA GLY A 277 -4.69 -12.53 -5.06
C GLY A 277 -4.26 -11.77 -3.79
N ARG A 278 -5.12 -10.88 -3.27
CA ARG A 278 -4.90 -10.15 -2.02
C ARG A 278 -4.62 -11.11 -0.86
N ARG A 279 -3.56 -10.82 -0.10
CA ARG A 279 -3.18 -11.52 1.13
C ARG A 279 -2.46 -10.56 2.08
N ALA A 280 -2.57 -10.82 3.38
CA ALA A 280 -1.72 -10.18 4.38
C ALA A 280 -0.29 -10.73 4.27
N LEU A 281 0.67 -9.83 4.03
CA LEU A 281 2.09 -10.17 4.01
C LEU A 281 2.65 -10.19 5.44
N VAL A 282 2.33 -9.14 6.21
CA VAL A 282 2.71 -8.99 7.62
C VAL A 282 1.50 -8.45 8.40
N ASP A 283 1.09 -9.16 9.44
CA ASP A 283 -0.14 -8.91 10.21
C ASP A 283 0.03 -9.06 11.72
N THR A 284 1.25 -9.40 12.20
CA THR A 284 1.56 -9.55 13.63
C THR A 284 2.65 -8.58 14.04
N MET A 285 2.53 -8.04 15.27
CA MET A 285 3.50 -7.10 15.85
C MET A 285 3.87 -5.94 14.92
N VAL A 286 2.93 -5.56 14.07
CA VAL A 286 2.96 -4.34 13.28
C VAL A 286 1.96 -3.40 13.93
N GLN A 287 2.33 -2.14 14.06
CA GLN A 287 1.53 -1.13 14.72
C GLN A 287 1.12 -0.07 13.72
N TRP A 288 2.04 0.82 13.35
CA TRP A 288 1.79 1.89 12.39
C TRP A 288 2.71 1.77 11.17
N PRO A 289 2.50 0.80 10.28
CA PRO A 289 3.33 0.69 9.09
C PRO A 289 3.08 1.93 8.21
N THR A 290 4.13 2.72 7.97
CA THR A 290 4.03 3.94 7.14
C THR A 290 4.77 3.76 5.83
N GLY A 291 6.02 4.21 5.73
CA GLY A 291 6.79 4.15 4.48
C GLY A 291 7.19 2.74 4.08
N LEU A 292 7.15 2.47 2.77
CA LEU A 292 7.54 1.21 2.15
C LEU A 292 8.66 1.41 1.12
N ALA A 293 9.58 0.45 1.00
CA ALA A 293 10.59 0.44 -0.05
C ALA A 293 10.96 -0.99 -0.48
N ILE A 294 11.13 -1.22 -1.78
CA ILE A 294 11.54 -2.52 -2.32
C ILE A 294 13.02 -2.49 -2.71
N ASP A 295 13.80 -3.42 -2.18
CA ASP A 295 15.13 -3.75 -2.71
C ASP A 295 14.96 -4.81 -3.80
N TYR A 296 14.80 -4.37 -5.06
CA TYR A 296 14.52 -5.27 -6.19
C TYR A 296 15.59 -6.35 -6.37
N PRO A 297 16.91 -6.05 -6.34
CA PRO A 297 17.96 -7.07 -6.39
C PRO A 297 17.88 -8.13 -5.29
N ALA A 298 17.60 -7.72 -4.04
CA ALA A 298 17.52 -8.63 -2.91
C ALA A 298 16.13 -9.29 -2.74
N ARG A 299 15.13 -8.86 -3.53
CA ARG A 299 13.73 -9.28 -3.44
C ARG A 299 13.17 -9.17 -2.02
N ARG A 300 13.36 -7.99 -1.42
CA ARG A 300 12.98 -7.71 -0.02
C ARG A 300 12.22 -6.40 0.11
N LEU A 301 11.19 -6.40 0.94
CA LEU A 301 10.42 -5.22 1.32
C LEU A 301 10.97 -4.66 2.64
N TYR A 302 11.12 -3.34 2.73
CA TYR A 302 11.46 -2.62 3.95
C TYR A 302 10.30 -1.72 4.33
N TRP A 303 10.05 -1.59 5.63
CA TRP A 303 9.06 -0.63 6.13
C TRP A 303 9.51 0.06 7.41
N THR A 304 8.81 1.13 7.72
CA THR A 304 8.96 1.91 8.94
C THR A 304 7.73 1.75 9.81
N ASP A 305 7.93 1.67 11.12
CA ASP A 305 6.86 1.70 12.10
C ASP A 305 7.15 2.77 13.17
N PRO A 306 6.55 3.97 13.08
CA PRO A 306 6.75 5.05 14.04
C PRO A 306 6.21 4.74 15.44
N LYS A 307 5.32 3.75 15.59
CA LYS A 307 4.73 3.36 16.87
C LYS A 307 5.53 2.26 17.56
N ALA A 308 6.05 1.30 16.79
CA ALA A 308 6.99 0.28 17.27
C ALA A 308 8.44 0.80 17.35
N TYR A 309 8.72 1.97 16.78
CA TYR A 309 10.06 2.58 16.70
C TYR A 309 11.06 1.76 15.89
N THR A 310 10.59 1.02 14.88
CA THR A 310 11.41 0.05 14.15
C THR A 310 11.48 0.37 12.66
N ILE A 311 12.58 -0.08 12.06
CA ILE A 311 12.65 -0.39 10.64
C ILE A 311 12.82 -1.90 10.55
N GLU A 312 12.01 -2.49 9.70
CA GLU A 312 11.92 -3.93 9.54
C GLU A 312 11.95 -4.28 8.06
N THR A 313 12.20 -5.55 7.80
CA THR A 313 12.29 -6.06 6.44
C THR A 313 11.78 -7.49 6.36
N VAL A 314 11.27 -7.87 5.20
CA VAL A 314 10.75 -9.22 4.93
C VAL A 314 10.96 -9.54 3.46
N ASP A 315 11.22 -10.80 3.12
CA ASP A 315 11.23 -11.22 1.71
C ASP A 315 9.86 -10.95 1.07
N LEU A 316 9.83 -10.70 -0.25
CA LEU A 316 8.56 -10.42 -0.97
C LEU A 316 7.53 -11.56 -0.88
N ASN A 317 7.95 -12.75 -0.43
CA ASN A 317 7.07 -13.89 -0.18
C ASN A 317 6.48 -13.93 1.24
N GLY A 318 6.88 -13.04 2.14
CA GLY A 318 6.45 -12.97 3.54
C GLY A 318 7.27 -13.86 4.49
N GLN A 319 8.49 -14.24 4.10
CA GLN A 319 9.41 -15.07 4.87
C GLN A 319 10.63 -14.25 5.32
N ASP A 320 11.42 -14.80 6.25
CA ASP A 320 12.64 -14.16 6.77
C ASP A 320 12.38 -12.69 7.18
N ARG A 321 11.37 -12.47 8.00
CA ARG A 321 11.16 -11.14 8.60
C ARG A 321 12.33 -10.85 9.55
N GLN A 322 12.84 -9.63 9.53
CA GLN A 322 13.97 -9.23 10.37
C GLN A 322 13.79 -7.77 10.84
N VAL A 323 14.15 -7.51 12.09
CA VAL A 323 14.26 -6.14 12.61
C VAL A 323 15.62 -5.55 12.24
N VAL A 324 15.64 -4.59 11.32
CA VAL A 324 16.88 -3.92 10.86
C VAL A 324 17.42 -2.97 11.93
N ARG A 325 16.55 -2.13 12.50
CA ARG A 325 16.97 -1.11 13.48
C ARG A 325 15.83 -0.68 14.39
N ARG A 326 16.10 -0.63 15.69
CA ARG A 326 15.26 0.01 16.70
C ARG A 326 15.73 1.44 16.97
N PHE A 327 14.80 2.39 17.01
CA PHE A 327 15.06 3.81 17.19
C PHE A 327 14.69 4.26 18.61
N PRO A 328 15.40 5.26 19.17
CA PRO A 328 14.96 5.91 20.39
C PRO A 328 13.60 6.60 20.22
N HIS A 329 12.83 6.70 21.30
CA HIS A 329 11.47 7.26 21.30
C HIS A 329 11.31 8.64 20.61
N ARG A 330 12.36 9.48 20.65
CA ARG A 330 12.36 10.83 20.07
C ARG A 330 12.77 10.89 18.59
N LYS A 331 13.14 9.76 17.98
CA LYS A 331 13.69 9.67 16.61
C LYS A 331 12.94 8.63 15.79
N LYS A 332 11.61 8.65 15.87
CA LYS A 332 10.70 7.75 15.16
C LYS A 332 10.99 7.76 13.65
N PRO A 333 11.16 6.61 12.98
CA PRO A 333 11.23 6.55 11.52
C PRO A 333 9.84 6.87 10.92
N TYR A 334 9.76 7.27 9.64
CA TYR A 334 8.49 7.61 8.98
C TYR A 334 8.39 7.20 7.50
N LYS A 335 9.33 7.64 6.65
CA LYS A 335 9.49 7.12 5.28
C LYS A 335 10.84 6.44 5.16
N VAL A 336 10.92 5.39 4.35
CA VAL A 336 12.15 4.66 4.07
C VAL A 336 12.32 4.50 2.57
N GLU A 337 13.56 4.51 2.14
CA GLU A 337 13.95 4.28 0.77
C GLU A 337 15.26 3.48 0.76
N VAL A 338 15.41 2.55 -0.18
CA VAL A 338 16.57 1.64 -0.25
C VAL A 338 17.34 1.84 -1.55
N PHE A 339 18.67 1.91 -1.42
CA PHE A 339 19.56 1.91 -2.58
C PHE A 339 20.96 1.43 -2.19
N GLU A 340 21.53 0.55 -3.02
CA GLU A 340 22.81 -0.13 -2.75
C GLU A 340 22.78 -0.86 -1.38
N ASP A 341 23.71 -0.55 -0.49
CA ASP A 341 23.78 -1.10 0.88
C ASP A 341 23.23 -0.14 1.94
N ASN A 342 22.46 0.87 1.54
CA ASN A 342 21.99 1.92 2.42
C ASN A 342 20.46 2.05 2.42
N LEU A 343 19.93 2.34 3.60
CA LEU A 343 18.59 2.87 3.80
C LEU A 343 18.68 4.37 4.04
N TYR A 344 17.75 5.09 3.43
CA TYR A 344 17.50 6.51 3.62
C TYR A 344 16.16 6.63 4.32
N VAL A 345 16.10 7.40 5.40
CA VAL A 345 14.95 7.40 6.30
C VAL A 345 14.62 8.83 6.69
N SER A 346 13.36 9.21 6.51
CA SER A 346 12.82 10.43 7.12
C SER A 346 12.31 10.12 8.53
N THR A 347 12.43 11.09 9.43
CA THR A 347 11.98 10.93 10.82
C THR A 347 10.67 11.65 11.06
N TYR A 348 9.76 10.99 11.78
CA TYR A 348 8.47 11.55 12.17
C TYR A 348 8.66 12.77 13.07
N GLN A 349 7.93 13.85 12.80
CA GLN A 349 7.93 15.15 13.51
C GLN A 349 9.26 15.94 13.44
N THR A 350 10.42 15.30 13.55
CA THR A 350 11.71 16.00 13.48
C THR A 350 12.18 16.26 12.06
N ASN A 351 11.60 15.58 11.07
CA ASN A 351 11.85 15.74 9.63
C ASN A 351 13.34 15.71 9.25
N ASN A 352 14.18 14.98 9.99
CA ASN A 352 15.57 14.75 9.61
C ASN A 352 15.64 13.64 8.57
N ILE A 353 16.62 13.72 7.68
CA ILE A 353 16.98 12.67 6.72
C ILE A 353 18.23 11.96 7.23
N ILE A 354 18.09 10.65 7.46
CA ILE A 354 19.10 9.79 8.05
C ILE A 354 19.47 8.70 7.06
N LYS A 355 20.76 8.40 6.96
CA LYS A 355 21.33 7.28 6.22
C LYS A 355 21.85 6.23 7.21
N LEU A 356 21.57 4.96 6.93
CA LEU A 356 22.10 3.82 7.68
C LEU A 356 22.35 2.64 6.75
N ASN A 357 23.15 1.66 7.18
CA ASN A 357 23.32 0.43 6.43
C ASN A 357 22.02 -0.39 6.44
N LYS A 358 21.68 -1.01 5.31
CA LYS A 358 20.42 -1.77 5.18
C LYS A 358 20.33 -3.03 6.01
N PHE A 359 21.46 -3.56 6.47
CA PHE A 359 21.54 -4.68 7.41
C PHE A 359 21.60 -4.22 8.86
N GLY A 360 21.43 -2.92 9.14
CA GLY A 360 21.41 -2.38 10.51
C GLY A 360 22.80 -2.12 11.11
N HIS A 361 23.88 -2.44 10.38
CA HIS A 361 25.25 -2.28 10.86
C HIS A 361 25.69 -0.80 10.99
N GLY A 362 26.62 -0.55 11.92
CA GLY A 362 27.28 0.75 12.06
C GLY A 362 26.41 1.83 12.71
N ASN A 363 26.86 3.08 12.56
CA ASN A 363 26.22 4.27 13.14
C ASN A 363 25.30 4.97 12.15
N LEU A 364 24.35 5.74 12.68
CA LEU A 364 23.44 6.56 11.88
C LEU A 364 24.16 7.81 11.37
N THR A 365 24.03 8.10 10.08
CA THR A 365 24.57 9.31 9.44
C THR A 365 23.44 10.30 9.16
N TYR A 366 23.59 11.55 9.57
CA TYR A 366 22.59 12.59 9.28
C TYR A 366 22.94 13.28 7.97
N LEU A 367 22.06 13.14 6.98
CA LEU A 367 22.21 13.81 5.69
C LEU A 367 21.68 15.25 5.77
N MET A 368 20.49 15.42 6.35
CA MET A 368 19.87 16.74 6.48
C MET A 368 19.09 16.85 7.78
N ARG A 369 19.09 18.06 8.38
CA ARG A 369 18.37 18.38 9.61
C ARG A 369 17.53 19.64 9.45
N GLY A 370 16.48 19.76 10.25
CA GLY A 370 15.67 20.97 10.32
C GLY A 370 14.83 21.23 9.07
N LEU A 371 14.34 20.17 8.40
CA LEU A 371 13.32 20.34 7.38
C LEU A 371 11.98 20.70 8.03
N ASN A 372 11.20 21.55 7.37
CA ASN A 372 9.83 21.84 7.82
C ASN A 372 8.93 20.61 7.70
N ARG A 373 9.12 19.83 6.65
CA ARG A 373 8.42 18.57 6.37
C ARG A 373 9.26 17.71 5.45
N ALA A 374 9.20 16.40 5.64
CA ALA A 374 9.70 15.39 4.72
C ALA A 374 8.57 14.37 4.51
N SER A 375 7.61 14.71 3.66
CA SER A 375 6.41 13.89 3.43
C SER A 375 6.74 12.58 2.73
N ASP A 376 7.68 12.63 1.80
CA ASP A 376 8.13 11.47 1.04
C ASP A 376 9.61 11.58 0.64
N ILE A 377 10.24 10.45 0.34
CA ILE A 377 11.63 10.37 -0.10
C ILE A 377 11.79 9.36 -1.24
N LEU A 378 12.64 9.67 -2.20
CA LEU A 378 12.77 8.94 -3.45
C LEU A 378 14.25 8.90 -3.88
N ILE A 379 14.77 7.73 -4.24
CA ILE A 379 16.06 7.64 -4.96
C ILE A 379 15.82 7.62 -6.46
N ILE A 380 16.41 8.59 -7.16
CA ILE A 380 16.48 8.63 -8.62
C ILE A 380 17.82 8.05 -9.07
N GLN A 381 17.76 6.89 -9.72
CA GLN A 381 18.91 6.27 -10.38
C GLN A 381 18.44 5.29 -11.47
N GLU A 382 19.18 5.20 -12.58
CA GLU A 382 18.74 4.50 -13.80
C GLU A 382 18.59 2.97 -13.67
N ASN A 383 19.32 2.33 -12.77
CA ASN A 383 19.24 0.88 -12.51
C ASN A 383 18.15 0.53 -11.48
N LYS A 384 17.49 1.52 -10.86
CA LYS A 384 16.38 1.25 -9.95
C LYS A 384 15.12 0.78 -10.69
N GLN A 385 14.90 1.29 -11.90
CA GLN A 385 13.82 0.88 -12.81
C GLN A 385 14.42 0.13 -14.00
N THR A 386 14.56 -1.19 -13.86
CA THR A 386 15.17 -2.03 -14.90
C THR A 386 14.31 -2.03 -16.17
N LYS A 387 14.91 -1.68 -17.32
CA LYS A 387 14.23 -1.64 -18.62
C LYS A 387 14.25 -2.96 -19.39
N ASN A 388 15.09 -3.91 -18.99
CA ASN A 388 15.22 -5.20 -19.68
C ASN A 388 14.13 -6.18 -19.24
N MET A 389 12.87 -5.78 -19.41
CA MET A 389 11.69 -6.55 -19.02
C MET A 389 10.69 -6.60 -20.17
N THR A 390 10.11 -7.77 -20.39
CA THR A 390 9.03 -7.93 -21.35
C THR A 390 7.73 -7.43 -20.76
N ASN A 391 7.12 -6.42 -21.38
CA ASN A 391 5.79 -5.97 -21.01
C ASN A 391 4.74 -6.86 -21.72
N PRO A 392 4.04 -7.77 -21.02
CA PRO A 392 3.00 -8.60 -21.62
C PRO A 392 1.80 -7.80 -22.14
N CYS A 393 1.60 -6.57 -21.65
CA CYS A 393 0.56 -5.68 -22.15
C CYS A 393 0.87 -5.09 -23.53
N SER A 394 2.14 -5.03 -23.94
CA SER A 394 2.54 -4.45 -25.23
C SER A 394 2.03 -5.25 -26.44
N SER A 395 1.89 -6.57 -26.30
CA SER A 395 1.33 -7.48 -27.31
C SER A 395 -0.03 -8.06 -26.90
N SER A 396 -0.69 -7.44 -25.92
CA SER A 396 -1.92 -7.99 -25.35
C SER A 396 -3.10 -7.95 -26.32
N PRO A 397 -4.01 -8.94 -26.27
CA PRO A 397 -5.30 -8.92 -26.94
C PRO A 397 -6.35 -8.07 -26.19
N CYS A 398 -5.97 -7.29 -25.16
CA CYS A 398 -6.92 -6.47 -24.41
C CYS A 398 -7.56 -5.43 -25.33
N HIS A 399 -8.89 -5.30 -25.27
CA HIS A 399 -9.60 -4.31 -26.06
C HIS A 399 -9.26 -2.88 -25.59
N ASN A 400 -9.31 -1.89 -26.47
CA ASN A 400 -8.97 -0.50 -26.12
C ASN A 400 -9.85 0.08 -25.00
N SER A 401 -11.07 -0.44 -24.78
CA SER A 401 -11.92 -0.01 -23.66
C SER A 401 -11.51 -0.57 -22.29
N THR A 402 -10.45 -1.39 -22.22
CA THR A 402 -9.95 -2.01 -20.99
C THR A 402 -8.59 -1.42 -20.58
N LEU A 403 -8.24 -1.60 -19.32
CA LEU A 403 -6.89 -1.44 -18.78
C LEU A 403 -6.19 -2.80 -18.79
N CYS A 404 -5.00 -2.89 -19.40
CA CYS A 404 -4.13 -4.03 -19.20
C CYS A 404 -3.24 -3.79 -17.98
N LEU A 405 -3.30 -4.69 -17.01
CA LEU A 405 -2.54 -4.64 -15.76
C LEU A 405 -1.68 -5.90 -15.63
N LEU A 406 -0.50 -5.76 -15.04
CA LEU A 406 0.38 -6.91 -14.73
C LEU A 406 -0.24 -7.72 -13.58
N GLY A 407 -0.07 -9.04 -13.59
CA GLY A 407 -0.63 -9.88 -12.54
C GLY A 407 -0.06 -11.29 -12.48
N GLY A 408 -0.83 -12.20 -11.88
CA GLY A 408 -0.41 -13.57 -11.55
C GLY A 408 0.15 -14.37 -12.73
N ASN A 409 1.18 -15.17 -12.44
CA ASN A 409 2.11 -15.72 -13.43
C ASN A 409 1.49 -16.67 -14.48
N ARG A 410 1.92 -16.50 -15.73
CA ARG A 410 1.92 -17.54 -16.77
C ARG A 410 3.15 -18.47 -16.67
N SER A 411 4.27 -18.01 -16.07
CA SER A 411 5.54 -18.72 -15.83
C SER A 411 6.42 -18.00 -14.78
N GLN A 412 7.36 -18.68 -14.10
CA GLN A 412 8.22 -18.11 -13.02
C GLN A 412 9.04 -16.85 -13.40
N THR A 413 9.22 -16.54 -14.69
CA THR A 413 10.09 -15.46 -15.17
C THR A 413 9.37 -14.30 -15.85
N VAL A 414 8.06 -14.41 -16.14
CA VAL A 414 7.29 -13.37 -16.82
C VAL A 414 5.92 -13.23 -16.15
N PRO A 415 5.58 -12.03 -15.63
CA PRO A 415 4.28 -11.80 -15.02
C PRO A 415 3.16 -12.03 -16.05
N GLY A 416 2.00 -12.48 -15.57
CA GLY A 416 0.80 -12.52 -16.39
C GLY A 416 0.25 -11.12 -16.64
N TYR A 417 -0.85 -11.05 -17.38
CA TYR A 417 -1.62 -9.83 -17.54
C TYR A 417 -3.11 -10.11 -17.41
N SER A 418 -3.86 -9.08 -17.02
CA SER A 418 -5.31 -9.10 -16.88
C SER A 418 -5.91 -7.85 -17.54
N CYS A 419 -7.06 -8.02 -18.21
CA CYS A 419 -7.81 -6.89 -18.77
C CYS A 419 -8.93 -6.50 -17.80
N VAL A 420 -8.80 -5.32 -17.19
CA VAL A 420 -9.70 -4.78 -16.16
C VAL A 420 -10.51 -3.62 -16.74
N CYS A 421 -11.77 -3.48 -16.32
CA CYS A 421 -12.62 -2.39 -16.79
C CYS A 421 -12.41 -1.12 -15.96
N PRO A 422 -12.29 0.05 -16.61
CA PRO A 422 -12.35 1.34 -15.92
C PRO A 422 -13.65 1.51 -15.11
N ASP A 423 -13.60 2.38 -14.10
CA ASP A 423 -14.74 2.67 -13.24
C ASP A 423 -15.97 3.13 -14.06
N GLY A 424 -17.15 2.63 -13.70
CA GLY A 424 -18.41 2.92 -14.41
C GLY A 424 -18.65 2.08 -15.66
N LEU A 425 -17.73 1.20 -16.03
CA LEU A 425 -17.90 0.23 -17.12
C LEU A 425 -18.00 -1.20 -16.58
N VAL A 426 -18.71 -2.07 -17.29
CA VAL A 426 -18.87 -3.50 -16.96
C VAL A 426 -18.25 -4.39 -18.02
N LYS A 427 -17.71 -5.52 -17.55
CA LYS A 427 -17.05 -6.53 -18.37
C LYS A 427 -18.09 -7.30 -19.20
N THR A 428 -17.89 -7.32 -20.52
CA THR A 428 -18.66 -8.13 -21.48
C THR A 428 -17.73 -8.90 -22.40
N VAL A 429 -18.19 -10.03 -22.93
CA VAL A 429 -17.42 -10.83 -23.89
C VAL A 429 -17.99 -10.58 -25.28
N ALA A 430 -17.18 -10.01 -26.16
CA ALA A 430 -17.53 -9.90 -27.57
C ALA A 430 -16.91 -11.08 -28.33
N ASN A 431 -17.75 -11.84 -29.03
CA ASN A 431 -17.28 -12.84 -29.98
C ASN A 431 -16.94 -12.12 -31.28
N ASP A 432 -15.64 -12.03 -31.61
CA ASP A 432 -15.23 -11.55 -32.91
C ASP A 432 -15.33 -12.69 -33.92
N ASN A 433 -16.42 -12.69 -34.70
CA ASN A 433 -16.73 -13.71 -35.71
C ASN A 433 -15.67 -13.82 -36.83
N ARG A 434 -14.67 -12.92 -36.88
CA ARG A 434 -13.55 -12.98 -37.84
C ARG A 434 -12.28 -13.64 -37.30
N SER A 435 -12.08 -13.69 -35.99
CA SER A 435 -10.82 -14.15 -35.38
C SER A 435 -10.95 -15.39 -34.50
N ASN A 436 -12.18 -15.92 -34.31
CA ASN A 436 -12.46 -17.03 -33.38
C ASN A 436 -11.86 -16.76 -31.97
N SER A 437 -11.74 -15.48 -31.59
CA SER A 437 -11.19 -15.05 -30.31
C SER A 437 -12.25 -14.36 -29.48
N THR A 438 -12.36 -14.77 -28.21
CA THR A 438 -13.21 -14.12 -27.21
C THR A 438 -12.46 -12.94 -26.64
N GLN A 439 -12.87 -11.72 -26.98
CA GLN A 439 -12.23 -10.50 -26.47
C GLN A 439 -13.05 -9.90 -25.32
N VAL A 440 -12.37 -9.51 -24.26
CA VAL A 440 -12.99 -8.77 -23.15
C VAL A 440 -13.23 -7.32 -23.58
N VAL A 441 -14.48 -6.86 -23.50
CA VAL A 441 -14.89 -5.49 -23.84
C VAL A 441 -15.60 -4.88 -22.65
N CYS A 442 -15.24 -3.64 -22.31
CA CYS A 442 -15.93 -2.86 -21.28
C CYS A 442 -16.97 -1.96 -21.94
N ILE A 443 -18.22 -2.04 -21.48
CA ILE A 443 -19.32 -1.19 -21.93
C ILE A 443 -19.88 -0.38 -20.76
N PRO A 444 -20.45 0.82 -21.01
CA PRO A 444 -21.13 1.57 -19.97
C PRO A 444 -22.25 0.74 -19.35
N ILE A 445 -22.50 0.95 -18.05
CA ILE A 445 -23.68 0.41 -17.40
C ILE A 445 -24.91 1.09 -18.03
N VAL A 446 -25.49 0.49 -19.07
CA VAL A 446 -26.82 0.85 -19.57
C VAL A 446 -27.86 0.20 -18.66
N ARG A 447 -27.82 0.53 -17.36
CA ARG A 447 -29.01 0.40 -16.53
C ARG A 447 -29.58 1.80 -16.44
N PRO A 448 -30.82 2.04 -16.91
CA PRO A 448 -31.49 3.26 -16.50
C PRO A 448 -31.46 3.28 -14.96
N PRO A 449 -31.12 4.41 -14.31
CA PRO A 449 -31.29 4.48 -12.87
C PRO A 449 -32.77 4.16 -12.61
N LYS A 450 -33.03 3.06 -11.89
CA LYS A 450 -34.37 2.85 -11.32
C LYS A 450 -34.49 3.89 -10.21
N ILE A 451 -34.96 5.07 -10.60
CA ILE A 451 -35.19 6.19 -9.70
C ILE A 451 -36.37 5.81 -8.79
N CYS A 452 -36.21 6.07 -7.50
CA CYS A 452 -37.30 5.94 -6.55
C CYS A 452 -38.22 7.17 -6.70
N ASP A 453 -39.21 7.06 -7.60
CA ASP A 453 -40.17 8.13 -7.94
C ASP A 453 -41.54 7.93 -7.25
N LEU A 454 -41.56 7.22 -6.11
CA LEU A 454 -42.78 7.05 -5.33
C LEU A 454 -42.98 8.27 -4.43
N ASP A 455 -44.14 8.93 -4.53
CA ASP A 455 -44.54 10.00 -3.61
C ASP A 455 -44.90 9.41 -2.23
N CYS A 456 -43.89 9.38 -1.36
CA CYS A 456 -43.99 8.91 0.02
C CYS A 456 -44.35 10.09 0.94
N GLN A 457 -45.62 10.48 0.96
CA GLN A 457 -46.15 11.67 1.66
C GLN A 457 -45.42 12.03 2.97
N LYS A 458 -45.39 11.09 3.94
CA LYS A 458 -44.74 11.23 5.25
C LYS A 458 -43.66 10.16 5.46
N GLY A 459 -42.87 9.89 4.42
CA GLY A 459 -41.81 8.89 4.43
C GLY A 459 -40.70 9.19 3.43
N THR A 460 -39.79 8.23 3.26
CA THR A 460 -38.69 8.31 2.28
C THR A 460 -38.79 7.13 1.32
N CYS A 461 -38.69 7.40 0.02
CA CYS A 461 -38.67 6.36 -0.99
C CYS A 461 -37.32 5.62 -0.93
N ILE A 462 -37.35 4.30 -0.77
CA ILE A 462 -36.17 3.42 -0.76
C ILE A 462 -36.38 2.24 -1.72
N MET A 463 -35.28 1.63 -2.17
CA MET A 463 -35.33 0.44 -3.01
C MET A 463 -35.17 -0.82 -2.14
N ILE A 464 -36.15 -1.72 -2.16
CA ILE A 464 -36.08 -3.04 -1.51
C ILE A 464 -36.27 -4.09 -2.59
N ASN A 465 -35.30 -4.99 -2.79
CA ASN A 465 -35.33 -6.04 -3.82
C ASN A 465 -35.73 -5.52 -5.22
N ASP A 466 -35.13 -4.40 -5.66
CA ASP A 466 -35.42 -3.74 -6.95
C ASP A 466 -36.86 -3.17 -7.13
N VAL A 467 -37.62 -3.02 -6.04
CA VAL A 467 -38.96 -2.41 -6.02
C VAL A 467 -38.96 -1.10 -5.19
N PRO A 468 -39.40 0.04 -5.76
CA PRO A 468 -39.51 1.30 -5.02
C PRO A 468 -40.60 1.18 -3.95
N THR A 469 -40.20 1.38 -2.70
CA THR A 469 -41.03 1.15 -1.51
C THR A 469 -40.90 2.35 -0.56
N CYS A 470 -42.01 2.81 0.03
CA CYS A 470 -41.96 3.89 1.01
C CYS A 470 -41.58 3.37 2.40
N LYS A 471 -40.52 3.96 2.99
CA LYS A 471 -40.21 3.82 4.41
C LYS A 471 -40.90 4.94 5.18
N CYS A 472 -41.93 4.61 5.94
CA CYS A 472 -42.70 5.59 6.70
C CYS A 472 -42.00 6.07 7.97
N GLN A 473 -42.25 7.32 8.35
CA GLN A 473 -41.92 7.81 9.69
C GLN A 473 -42.73 7.03 10.74
N SER A 474 -42.23 6.96 11.98
CA SER A 474 -42.73 6.09 13.06
C SER A 474 -44.24 6.16 13.34
N LEU A 475 -44.89 7.29 13.00
CA LEU A 475 -46.30 7.57 13.24
C LEU A 475 -47.24 7.31 12.04
N TYR A 476 -46.69 6.92 10.89
CA TYR A 476 -47.43 6.76 9.63
C TYR A 476 -47.28 5.36 9.06
N GLU A 477 -48.29 4.90 8.34
CA GLU A 477 -48.35 3.58 7.70
C GLU A 477 -49.10 3.61 6.36
N GLY A 478 -49.11 2.47 5.68
CA GLY A 478 -49.64 2.30 4.32
C GLY A 478 -48.57 2.46 3.25
N ASP A 479 -48.89 2.01 2.04
CA ASP A 479 -47.93 1.87 0.93
C ASP A 479 -47.28 3.19 0.47
N ARG A 480 -47.89 4.34 0.81
CA ARG A 480 -47.36 5.70 0.58
C ARG A 480 -47.30 6.54 1.86
N CYS A 481 -47.36 5.90 3.03
CA CYS A 481 -47.37 6.57 4.33
C CYS A 481 -48.53 7.56 4.53
N GLN A 482 -49.67 7.27 3.91
CA GLN A 482 -50.85 8.14 3.90
C GLN A 482 -51.74 8.00 5.13
N HIS A 483 -51.53 6.97 5.95
CA HIS A 483 -52.38 6.70 7.11
C HIS A 483 -51.62 7.04 8.40
N TYR A 484 -52.20 7.90 9.23
CA TYR A 484 -51.71 8.12 10.59
C TYR A 484 -52.15 6.97 11.49
N ARG A 485 -51.20 6.31 12.17
CA ARG A 485 -51.46 5.09 12.96
C ARG A 485 -52.51 5.27 14.05
N CYS A 486 -52.66 6.48 14.61
CA CYS A 486 -53.65 6.73 15.66
C CYS A 486 -55.02 7.21 15.14
N SER A 487 -55.23 7.27 13.83
CA SER A 487 -56.48 7.80 13.22
C SER A 487 -57.75 7.07 13.66
N GLN A 488 -57.67 5.77 14.00
CA GLN A 488 -58.81 4.98 14.50
C GLN A 488 -59.01 5.09 16.02
N TYR A 489 -57.98 5.50 16.79
CA TYR A 489 -57.98 5.52 18.26
C TYR A 489 -58.45 6.86 18.84
N CYS A 490 -58.47 7.92 18.05
CA CYS A 490 -58.94 9.23 18.51
C CYS A 490 -60.49 9.33 18.63
N LYS A 491 -61.27 8.30 18.24
CA LYS A 491 -62.75 8.34 18.32
C LYS A 491 -63.31 8.37 19.76
N ASN A 492 -62.52 8.00 20.78
CA ASN A 492 -62.96 7.91 22.18
C ASN A 492 -62.08 8.69 23.19
N LYS A 493 -61.34 9.73 22.77
CA LYS A 493 -60.39 10.47 23.63
C LYS A 493 -59.29 9.60 24.28
N GLY A 494 -58.93 8.47 23.65
CA GLY A 494 -57.89 7.56 24.14
C GLY A 494 -56.47 8.08 23.85
N LEU A 495 -55.51 7.72 24.72
CA LEU A 495 -54.07 7.97 24.51
C LEU A 495 -53.50 6.89 23.58
N CYS A 496 -52.68 7.29 22.59
CA CYS A 496 -52.05 6.38 21.63
C CYS A 496 -50.58 6.13 22.01
N PHE A 497 -50.19 4.87 22.19
CA PHE A 497 -48.82 4.46 22.47
C PHE A 497 -48.19 3.84 21.22
N VAL A 498 -47.27 4.54 20.59
CA VAL A 498 -46.70 4.14 19.28
C VAL A 498 -45.48 3.22 19.44
N ASP A 499 -44.80 3.28 20.59
CA ASP A 499 -43.54 2.55 20.82
C ASP A 499 -43.69 1.16 21.46
N LEU A 500 -44.91 0.70 21.77
CA LEU A 500 -45.14 -0.63 22.37
C LEU A 500 -45.07 -1.81 21.39
N LEU A 501 -44.80 -1.56 20.10
CA LEU A 501 -44.69 -2.62 19.07
C LEU A 501 -43.24 -2.89 18.62
N ALA A 502 -42.25 -2.12 19.08
CA ALA A 502 -40.83 -2.39 18.85
C ALA A 502 -40.17 -2.78 20.18
N ALA A 503 -40.00 -4.09 20.40
CA ALA A 503 -39.44 -4.62 21.63
C ALA A 503 -37.97 -4.21 21.83
N HIS A 504 -37.73 -3.18 22.65
CA HIS A 504 -36.56 -3.06 23.53
C HIS A 504 -36.94 -2.23 24.78
N PRO A 505 -36.64 -2.71 26.01
CA PRO A 505 -37.01 -2.02 27.23
C PRO A 505 -35.99 -0.90 27.50
N GLY A 506 -36.38 0.36 27.30
CA GLY A 506 -35.53 1.48 27.69
C GLY A 506 -36.01 2.88 27.31
N ASP A 507 -36.90 3.03 26.33
CA ASP A 507 -37.29 4.36 25.87
C ASP A 507 -38.69 4.76 26.36
N SER A 508 -38.73 5.72 27.28
CA SER A 508 -39.98 6.27 27.81
C SER A 508 -40.37 7.53 27.03
N SER A 509 -40.96 7.34 25.85
CA SER A 509 -41.61 8.43 25.11
C SER A 509 -42.91 8.84 25.83
N PRO A 510 -43.19 10.14 26.03
CA PRO A 510 -44.46 10.58 26.61
C PRO A 510 -45.64 10.21 25.69
N PRO A 511 -46.81 9.81 26.24
CA PRO A 511 -47.97 9.51 25.41
C PRO A 511 -48.42 10.76 24.65
N LEU A 512 -48.55 10.64 23.33
CA LEU A 512 -49.09 11.71 22.50
C LEU A 512 -50.61 11.78 22.73
N LYS A 513 -51.10 12.94 23.17
CA LYS A 513 -52.53 13.24 23.14
C LYS A 513 -52.96 13.38 21.68
N CYS A 514 -53.87 12.51 21.24
CA CYS A 514 -54.94 12.95 20.33
C CYS A 514 -55.71 14.09 21.03
#